data_AF-A0A183N6M3-F1
#
_entry.id   AF-A0A183N6M3-F1
#
_cell.length_a   1.000
_cell.length_b   1.000
_cell.length_c   1.000
_cell.angle_alpha   90.00
_cell.angle_beta   90.00
_cell.angle_gamma   90.00
#
_symmetry.space_group_name_H-M   'P 1'
#
loop_
_entity.id
_entity.type
_entity.pdbx_description
1 polymer ?
#
loop_
_entity_poly.entity_id
_entity_poly.type
_entity_poly.pdbx_seq_one_letter_code
_entity_poly.pdbx_strand_id
1 'polypeptide(L)'
;MDWKEGHFVKIPKKGDPSKCENYRGITLLSIPRKVFNRVLLNRMKDAVDAQLRDQQAGFRKDRSCTDQIATLRIIVEQSVEWNSSLYINFIDYEKAFDSVDRRTLWKLLRHYGVPEKIVNIIRNSYDGLQCKVVHGRQLTDAFQARTGVRQGCLLSPFLFLLLVDWIMKTSTSEKKHRIQWTARNQLDDLDFADDLALLHEQVQMKTASVVAVSASVGLSIHKGKTKVLKFKAENNNPITLDGETLENVESDVESFTCLGSIIDKQGGSDADVKASIGKARTAFLQLKNIWNSKQLSTNIKVRIFKTNVKAVLLYGAETWRTTTTTMKKVQVFINSCLRKILNIYWPDTISNSLLWERTNQLPAEEEIRKRRWKWIGHTLRKSSNCITRQALTWNPEGKRKRGRPNNTLRRIIEADMKTMNYNWTELERIAQDRVGWRMLVSGLCSFTRSNRRKEVINQIASNSAF
;
A
#
# COMPACT_ATOMS: atom_id res chain seq x y z
N MET A 1 15.27 14.10 -28.48
CA MET A 1 13.88 13.65 -28.45
C MET A 1 13.00 14.81 -28.81
N ASP A 2 12.39 14.72 -29.99
CA ASP A 2 11.38 15.66 -30.45
C ASP A 2 10.05 15.48 -29.68
N TRP A 3 9.11 16.41 -29.83
CA TRP A 3 7.82 16.44 -29.14
C TRP A 3 6.97 15.19 -29.40
N LYS A 4 7.00 14.66 -30.63
CA LYS A 4 6.27 13.46 -31.07
C LYS A 4 7.11 12.17 -31.02
N GLU A 5 8.27 12.22 -30.38
CA GLU A 5 9.14 11.06 -30.17
C GLU A 5 9.09 10.58 -28.72
N GLY A 6 9.17 9.27 -28.51
CA GLY A 6 9.37 8.64 -27.21
C GLY A 6 10.45 7.56 -27.26
N HIS A 7 11.27 7.45 -26.23
CA HIS A 7 12.27 6.38 -26.13
C HIS A 7 11.80 5.31 -25.15
N PHE A 8 11.68 4.08 -25.61
CA PHE A 8 11.17 2.96 -24.84
C PHE A 8 12.33 2.19 -24.19
N VAL A 9 12.42 2.25 -22.87
CA VAL A 9 13.47 1.59 -22.09
C VAL A 9 12.90 0.37 -21.39
N LYS A 10 13.59 -0.76 -21.49
CA LYS A 10 13.22 -2.01 -20.81
C LYS A 10 13.89 -2.10 -19.44
N ILE A 11 13.08 -2.26 -18.39
CA ILE A 11 13.54 -2.51 -17.02
C ILE A 11 13.27 -3.98 -16.69
N PRO A 12 14.27 -4.76 -16.24
CA PRO A 12 14.07 -6.16 -15.89
C PRO A 12 13.13 -6.28 -14.68
N LYS A 13 12.17 -7.21 -14.78
CA LYS A 13 11.36 -7.73 -13.68
C LYS A 13 12.01 -9.01 -13.14
N LYS A 14 11.34 -9.67 -12.18
CA LYS A 14 11.72 -11.01 -11.74
C LYS A 14 11.44 -12.03 -12.85
N GLY A 15 12.19 -13.13 -12.84
CA GLY A 15 12.03 -14.23 -13.79
C GLY A 15 13.20 -14.33 -14.75
N ASP A 16 13.04 -15.20 -15.75
CA ASP A 16 14.02 -15.42 -16.80
C ASP A 16 14.20 -14.17 -17.68
N PRO A 17 15.40 -13.56 -17.74
CA PRO A 17 15.69 -12.40 -18.59
C PRO A 17 15.61 -12.68 -20.10
N SER A 18 15.51 -13.93 -20.53
CA SER A 18 15.30 -14.29 -21.94
C SER A 18 13.87 -13.99 -22.41
N LYS A 19 12.89 -13.97 -21.49
CA LYS A 19 11.48 -13.77 -21.82
C LYS A 19 11.09 -12.30 -21.84
N CYS A 20 10.47 -11.85 -22.94
CA CYS A 20 10.07 -10.45 -23.13
C CYS A 20 9.07 -9.95 -22.05
N GLU A 21 8.15 -10.81 -21.60
CA GLU A 21 7.16 -10.51 -20.56
C GLU A 21 7.78 -10.09 -19.20
N ASN A 22 9.01 -10.57 -18.93
CA ASN A 22 9.78 -10.24 -17.75
C ASN A 22 10.49 -8.89 -17.85
N TYR A 23 10.14 -8.06 -18.82
CA TYR A 23 10.54 -6.66 -18.88
C TYR A 23 9.35 -5.72 -18.66
N ARG A 24 9.61 -4.60 -18.00
CA ARG A 24 8.70 -3.47 -17.91
C ARG A 24 9.18 -2.39 -18.86
N GLY A 25 8.33 -2.03 -19.81
CA GLY A 25 8.59 -0.93 -20.73
C GLY A 25 8.30 0.42 -20.09
N ILE A 26 9.26 1.34 -20.12
CA ILE A 26 9.06 2.74 -19.70
C ILE A 26 9.28 3.64 -20.90
N THR A 27 8.30 4.49 -21.19
CA THR A 27 8.43 5.52 -22.21
C THR A 27 9.06 6.77 -21.61
N LEU A 28 10.29 7.07 -22.02
CA LEU A 28 10.94 8.34 -21.77
C LEU A 28 10.44 9.39 -22.78
N LEU A 29 9.99 10.51 -22.24
CA LEU A 29 9.55 11.68 -23.00
C LEU A 29 10.57 12.81 -22.86
N SER A 30 10.57 13.74 -23.82
CA SER A 30 11.35 14.97 -23.75
C SER A 30 11.02 15.79 -22.49
N ILE A 31 12.01 16.52 -21.97
CA ILE A 31 11.85 17.35 -20.76
C ILE A 31 10.71 18.37 -20.92
N PRO A 32 10.60 19.14 -22.03
CA PRO A 32 9.49 20.08 -22.22
C PRO A 32 8.12 19.40 -22.12
N ARG A 33 7.98 18.19 -22.67
CA ARG A 33 6.74 17.42 -22.62
C ARG A 33 6.40 16.94 -21.21
N LYS A 34 7.40 16.55 -20.41
CA LYS A 34 7.21 16.22 -18.99
C LYS A 34 6.73 17.44 -18.20
N VAL A 35 7.34 18.61 -18.40
CA VAL A 35 6.92 19.86 -17.77
C VAL A 35 5.49 20.21 -18.17
N PHE A 36 5.17 20.15 -19.46
CA PHE A 36 3.84 20.42 -19.97
C PHE A 36 2.77 19.46 -19.41
N ASN A 37 3.07 18.15 -19.35
CA ASN A 37 2.18 17.17 -18.73
C ASN A 37 1.92 17.47 -17.25
N ARG A 38 2.94 17.98 -16.52
CA ARG A 38 2.76 18.40 -15.12
C ARG A 38 1.82 19.61 -15.01
N VAL A 39 1.95 20.59 -15.90
CA VAL A 39 1.06 21.76 -15.94
C VAL A 39 -0.39 21.33 -16.21
N LEU A 40 -0.62 20.47 -17.20
CA LEU A 40 -1.95 19.94 -17.50
C LEU A 40 -2.53 19.19 -16.31
N LEU A 41 -1.77 18.28 -15.71
CA LEU A 41 -2.21 17.52 -14.55
C LEU A 41 -2.60 18.44 -13.40
N ASN A 42 -1.77 19.43 -13.05
CA ASN A 42 -2.06 20.36 -11.97
C ASN A 42 -3.31 21.21 -12.21
N ARG A 43 -3.67 21.49 -13.48
CA ARG A 43 -4.89 22.24 -13.82
C ARG A 43 -6.17 21.43 -13.67
N MET A 44 -6.10 20.09 -13.79
CA MET A 44 -7.28 19.22 -13.77
C MET A 44 -7.45 18.44 -12.47
N LYS A 45 -6.34 18.06 -11.83
CA LYS A 45 -6.34 17.02 -10.81
C LYS A 45 -7.32 17.31 -9.67
N ASP A 46 -7.35 18.53 -9.13
CA ASP A 46 -8.11 18.81 -7.91
C ASP A 46 -9.63 18.84 -8.21
N ALA A 47 -10.02 19.38 -9.37
CA ALA A 47 -11.41 19.42 -9.82
C ALA A 47 -11.97 18.04 -10.17
N VAL A 48 -11.14 17.17 -10.77
CA VAL A 48 -11.54 15.81 -11.12
C VAL A 48 -11.47 14.86 -9.91
N ASP A 49 -10.49 15.03 -9.02
CA ASP A 49 -10.34 14.19 -7.81
C ASP A 49 -11.57 14.26 -6.90
N ALA A 50 -12.23 15.44 -6.84
CA ALA A 50 -13.47 15.63 -6.11
C ALA A 50 -14.65 14.76 -6.60
N GLN A 51 -14.58 14.25 -7.84
CA GLN A 51 -15.61 13.38 -8.43
C GLN A 51 -15.25 11.88 -8.34
N LEU A 52 -14.03 11.53 -7.93
CA LEU A 52 -13.57 10.15 -7.84
C LEU A 52 -14.05 9.49 -6.54
N ARG A 53 -14.35 8.20 -6.62
CA ARG A 53 -14.75 7.37 -5.46
C ARG A 53 -13.69 7.39 -4.37
N ASP A 54 -14.11 7.30 -3.12
CA ASP A 54 -13.19 7.26 -1.97
C ASP A 54 -12.43 5.92 -1.86
N GLN A 55 -12.88 4.88 -2.53
CA GLN A 55 -12.27 3.55 -2.50
C GLN A 55 -10.93 3.50 -3.23
N GLN A 56 -10.74 4.35 -4.25
CA GLN A 56 -9.51 4.42 -5.03
C GLN A 56 -8.47 5.33 -4.34
N ALA A 57 -7.35 4.73 -3.95
CA ALA A 57 -6.26 5.39 -3.23
C ALA A 57 -5.00 5.66 -4.07
N GLY A 58 -4.82 4.97 -5.19
CA GLY A 58 -3.62 5.09 -6.02
C GLY A 58 -3.43 6.50 -6.55
N PHE A 59 -2.19 7.01 -6.52
CA PHE A 59 -1.79 8.32 -7.07
C PHE A 59 -2.57 9.56 -6.59
N ARG A 60 -3.33 9.45 -5.48
CA ARG A 60 -4.13 10.53 -4.92
C ARG A 60 -3.49 11.10 -3.66
N LYS A 61 -3.76 12.37 -3.40
CA LYS A 61 -3.23 13.08 -2.23
C LYS A 61 -3.85 12.50 -0.95
N ASP A 62 -3.07 12.48 0.13
CA ASP A 62 -3.52 12.07 1.48
C ASP A 62 -4.06 10.61 1.56
N ARG A 63 -3.64 9.76 0.61
CA ARG A 63 -3.93 8.32 0.57
C ARG A 63 -2.63 7.55 0.35
N SER A 64 -2.42 6.47 1.10
CA SER A 64 -1.18 5.70 1.08
C SER A 64 -1.42 4.19 1.00
N CYS A 65 -0.41 3.43 0.58
CA CYS A 65 -0.48 1.96 0.62
C CYS A 65 -0.74 1.47 2.05
N THR A 66 -0.12 2.11 3.06
CA THR A 66 -0.33 1.77 4.48
C THR A 66 -1.80 1.93 4.89
N ASP A 67 -2.49 2.95 4.39
CA ASP A 67 -3.91 3.14 4.66
C ASP A 67 -4.76 1.99 4.11
N GLN A 68 -4.50 1.56 2.87
CA GLN A 68 -5.22 0.44 2.26
C GLN A 68 -4.89 -0.89 2.96
N ILE A 69 -3.61 -1.17 3.22
CA ILE A 69 -3.18 -2.37 3.95
C ILE A 69 -3.82 -2.41 5.34
N ALA A 70 -3.82 -1.28 6.07
CA ALA A 70 -4.43 -1.21 7.40
C ALA A 70 -5.94 -1.44 7.35
N THR A 71 -6.64 -0.78 6.42
CA THR A 71 -8.09 -0.92 6.22
C THR A 71 -8.44 -2.38 5.96
N LEU A 72 -7.76 -3.01 5.00
CA LEU A 72 -7.97 -4.40 4.63
C LEU A 72 -7.68 -5.37 5.79
N ARG A 73 -6.58 -5.16 6.54
CA ARG A 73 -6.25 -5.95 7.73
C ARG A 73 -7.32 -5.82 8.81
N ILE A 74 -7.82 -4.61 9.07
CA ILE A 74 -8.88 -4.39 10.04
C ILE A 74 -10.15 -5.10 9.60
N ILE A 75 -10.52 -5.02 8.31
CA ILE A 75 -11.70 -5.72 7.77
C ILE A 75 -11.58 -7.22 8.03
N VAL A 76 -10.45 -7.83 7.66
CA VAL A 76 -10.16 -9.25 7.88
C VAL A 76 -10.22 -9.62 9.37
N GLU A 77 -9.51 -8.88 10.22
CA GLU A 77 -9.47 -9.14 11.67
C GLU A 77 -10.87 -9.09 12.30
N GLN A 78 -11.67 -8.08 11.93
CA GLN A 78 -13.02 -7.90 12.46
C GLN A 78 -13.99 -8.95 11.91
N SER A 79 -13.97 -9.26 10.62
CA SER A 79 -14.80 -10.33 10.05
C SER A 79 -14.51 -11.69 10.69
N VAL A 80 -13.23 -12.02 10.93
CA VAL A 80 -12.83 -13.25 11.63
C VAL A 80 -13.34 -13.27 13.07
N GLU A 81 -13.27 -12.15 13.78
CA GLU A 81 -13.69 -12.03 15.18
C GLU A 81 -15.21 -12.12 15.35
N TRP A 82 -15.94 -11.40 14.50
CA TRP A 82 -17.40 -11.28 14.52
C TRP A 82 -18.14 -12.38 13.77
N ASN A 83 -17.41 -13.41 13.32
CA ASN A 83 -17.99 -14.54 12.62
C ASN A 83 -18.72 -14.17 11.31
N SER A 84 -18.32 -13.06 10.67
CA SER A 84 -18.92 -12.58 9.43
C SER A 84 -18.32 -13.31 8.23
N SER A 85 -19.18 -13.71 7.29
CA SER A 85 -18.76 -14.16 5.97
C SER A 85 -18.10 -13.00 5.22
N LEU A 86 -16.98 -13.26 4.58
CA LEU A 86 -16.28 -12.28 3.75
C LEU A 86 -15.53 -12.99 2.64
N TYR A 87 -15.68 -12.50 1.42
CA TYR A 87 -14.77 -12.84 0.34
C TYR A 87 -14.03 -11.59 -0.12
N ILE A 88 -12.75 -11.78 -0.44
CA ILE A 88 -11.90 -10.72 -0.99
C ILE A 88 -11.35 -11.23 -2.31
N ASN A 89 -11.75 -10.63 -3.42
CA ASN A 89 -11.22 -10.95 -4.74
C ASN A 89 -10.21 -9.87 -5.15
N PHE A 90 -8.94 -10.25 -5.18
CA PHE A 90 -7.85 -9.41 -5.68
C PHE A 90 -7.77 -9.55 -7.19
N ILE A 91 -7.97 -8.46 -7.93
CA ILE A 91 -7.91 -8.43 -9.39
C ILE A 91 -6.62 -7.74 -9.83
N ASP A 92 -5.88 -8.38 -10.74
CA ASP A 92 -4.73 -7.80 -11.45
C ASP A 92 -5.08 -7.77 -12.96
N TYR A 93 -4.67 -6.71 -13.65
CA TYR A 93 -4.90 -6.56 -15.09
C TYR A 93 -3.66 -6.93 -15.92
N GLU A 94 -3.88 -7.57 -17.07
CA GLU A 94 -2.83 -7.86 -18.03
C GLU A 94 -2.36 -6.57 -18.72
N LYS A 95 -1.11 -6.20 -18.48
CA LYS A 95 -0.45 -5.02 -19.09
C LYS A 95 -1.34 -3.77 -19.01
N ALA A 96 -1.94 -3.51 -17.84
CA ALA A 96 -3.00 -2.54 -17.63
C ALA A 96 -2.81 -1.19 -18.35
N PHE A 97 -1.61 -0.60 -18.24
CA PHE A 97 -1.31 0.68 -18.88
C PHE A 97 -1.23 0.57 -20.41
N ASP A 98 -0.73 -0.53 -20.96
CA ASP A 98 -0.50 -0.71 -22.39
C ASP A 98 -1.78 -1.08 -23.16
N SER A 99 -2.80 -1.59 -22.46
CA SER A 99 -4.02 -2.16 -23.04
C SER A 99 -5.19 -1.16 -23.19
N VAL A 100 -5.17 -0.04 -22.45
CA VAL A 100 -6.29 0.94 -22.42
C VAL A 100 -6.74 1.38 -23.82
N ASP A 101 -8.05 1.33 -24.09
CA ASP A 101 -8.63 1.94 -25.27
C ASP A 101 -8.67 3.47 -25.15
N ARG A 102 -7.91 4.13 -26.03
CA ARG A 102 -7.80 5.60 -26.04
C ARG A 102 -9.10 6.28 -26.44
N ARG A 103 -9.92 5.66 -27.31
CA ARG A 103 -11.19 6.27 -27.75
C ARG A 103 -12.13 6.43 -26.57
N THR A 104 -12.22 5.38 -25.74
CA THR A 104 -12.99 5.40 -24.49
C THR A 104 -12.40 6.38 -23.49
N LEU A 105 -11.08 6.42 -23.32
CA LEU A 105 -10.42 7.36 -22.42
C LEU A 105 -10.76 8.84 -22.72
N TRP A 106 -10.85 9.23 -24.00
CA TRP A 106 -11.25 10.60 -24.37
C TRP A 106 -12.70 10.91 -23.99
N LYS A 107 -13.61 9.94 -24.14
CA LYS A 107 -15.00 10.06 -23.69
C LYS A 107 -15.07 10.20 -22.16
N LEU A 108 -14.27 9.42 -21.43
CA LEU A 108 -14.21 9.49 -19.97
C LEU A 108 -13.73 10.85 -19.49
N LEU A 109 -12.69 11.44 -20.10
CA LEU A 109 -12.26 12.79 -19.73
C LEU A 109 -13.42 13.81 -19.80
N ARG A 110 -14.23 13.76 -20.85
CA ARG A 110 -15.42 14.61 -20.97
C ARG A 110 -16.46 14.29 -19.89
N HIS A 111 -16.69 13.00 -19.62
CA HIS A 111 -17.62 12.55 -18.59
C HIS A 111 -17.25 13.09 -17.19
N TYR A 112 -15.96 13.15 -16.87
CA TYR A 112 -15.46 13.75 -15.62
C TYR A 112 -15.34 15.29 -15.66
N GLY A 113 -15.93 15.94 -16.66
CA GLY A 113 -16.00 17.40 -16.76
C GLY A 113 -14.71 18.08 -17.24
N VAL A 114 -13.76 17.34 -17.84
CA VAL A 114 -12.57 17.95 -18.44
C VAL A 114 -12.97 18.73 -19.70
N PRO A 115 -12.64 20.04 -19.81
CA PRO A 115 -13.01 20.83 -20.97
C PRO A 115 -12.45 20.27 -22.30
N GLU A 116 -13.24 20.36 -23.37
CA GLU A 116 -12.91 19.77 -24.68
C GLU A 116 -11.56 20.25 -25.22
N LYS A 117 -11.18 21.51 -24.97
CA LYS A 117 -9.87 22.05 -25.33
C LYS A 117 -8.73 21.24 -24.69
N ILE A 118 -8.86 20.87 -23.42
CA ILE A 118 -7.86 20.08 -22.72
C ILE A 118 -7.88 18.63 -23.20
N VAL A 119 -9.06 18.05 -23.43
CA VAL A 119 -9.20 16.71 -24.03
C VAL A 119 -8.47 16.64 -25.37
N ASN A 120 -8.66 17.65 -26.23
CA ASN A 120 -8.00 17.74 -27.53
C ASN A 120 -6.47 17.85 -27.40
N ILE A 121 -5.97 18.64 -26.45
CA ILE A 121 -4.53 18.73 -26.17
C ILE A 121 -3.97 17.37 -25.73
N ILE A 122 -4.67 16.67 -24.83
CA ILE A 122 -4.24 15.36 -24.34
C ILE A 122 -4.25 14.36 -25.49
N ARG A 123 -5.34 14.26 -26.24
CA ARG A 123 -5.47 13.40 -27.43
C ARG A 123 -4.35 13.65 -28.43
N ASN A 124 -4.11 14.91 -28.80
CA ASN A 124 -3.01 15.31 -29.67
C ASN A 124 -1.64 14.92 -29.09
N SER A 125 -1.50 14.83 -27.77
CA SER A 125 -0.26 14.35 -27.15
C SER A 125 -0.04 12.84 -27.33
N TYR A 126 -1.06 12.05 -27.68
CA TYR A 126 -0.94 10.62 -27.95
C TYR A 126 -0.92 10.31 -29.45
N ASP A 127 -1.66 11.08 -30.26
CA ASP A 127 -1.75 10.87 -31.70
C ASP A 127 -0.42 11.09 -32.42
N GLY A 128 -0.07 10.20 -33.35
CA GLY A 128 1.17 10.30 -34.13
C GLY A 128 2.47 10.16 -33.32
N LEU A 129 2.42 9.69 -32.07
CA LEU A 129 3.61 9.43 -31.27
C LEU A 129 4.40 8.24 -31.84
N GLN A 130 5.66 8.51 -32.19
CA GLN A 130 6.62 7.49 -32.62
C GLN A 130 7.51 7.09 -31.46
N CYS A 131 7.60 5.80 -31.17
CA CYS A 131 8.43 5.22 -30.14
C CYS A 131 9.62 4.48 -30.75
N LYS A 132 10.81 4.59 -30.14
CA LYS A 132 11.99 3.80 -30.50
C LYS A 132 12.47 3.02 -29.28
N VAL A 133 12.84 1.75 -29.43
CA VAL A 133 13.33 0.95 -28.30
C VAL A 133 14.81 1.23 -28.09
N VAL A 134 15.21 1.47 -26.84
CA VAL A 134 16.61 1.64 -26.45
C VAL A 134 17.19 0.27 -26.10
N HIS A 135 18.18 -0.19 -26.86
CA HIS A 135 18.91 -1.43 -26.59
C HIS A 135 20.40 -1.28 -26.90
N GLY A 136 21.28 -1.66 -25.98
CA GLY A 136 22.73 -1.59 -26.23
C GLY A 136 23.26 -0.17 -26.51
N ARG A 137 22.61 0.87 -25.97
CA ARG A 137 22.84 2.30 -26.29
C ARG A 137 22.46 2.71 -27.72
N GLN A 138 21.85 1.82 -28.49
CA GLN A 138 21.30 2.09 -29.82
C GLN A 138 19.78 2.23 -29.75
N LEU A 139 19.21 2.83 -30.80
CA LEU A 139 17.78 2.96 -31.01
C LEU A 139 17.35 2.03 -32.14
N THR A 140 16.24 1.32 -31.95
CA THR A 140 15.58 0.59 -33.04
C THR A 140 14.86 1.54 -33.98
N ASP A 141 14.33 0.97 -35.07
CA ASP A 141 13.35 1.64 -35.90
C ASP A 141 12.14 2.12 -35.09
N ALA A 142 11.52 3.18 -35.59
CA ALA A 142 10.36 3.79 -34.97
C ALA A 142 9.11 2.95 -35.20
N PHE A 143 8.29 2.83 -34.16
CA PHE A 143 6.96 2.23 -34.24
C PHE A 143 5.93 3.14 -33.57
N GLN A 144 4.69 3.07 -34.03
CA GLN A 144 3.61 3.86 -33.48
C GLN A 144 2.88 3.12 -32.34
N ALA A 145 2.84 3.71 -31.15
CA ALA A 145 2.05 3.18 -30.05
C ALA A 145 0.56 3.52 -30.25
N ARG A 146 -0.29 2.53 -30.56
CA ARG A 146 -1.71 2.73 -30.90
C ARG A 146 -2.67 2.64 -29.70
N THR A 147 -2.36 1.82 -28.71
CA THR A 147 -3.17 1.60 -27.51
C THR A 147 -2.46 2.11 -26.26
N GLY A 148 -3.18 2.12 -25.15
CA GLY A 148 -2.60 2.32 -23.83
C GLY A 148 -2.25 3.76 -23.50
N VAL A 149 -1.95 3.94 -22.22
CA VAL A 149 -1.31 5.12 -21.62
C VAL A 149 0.18 4.82 -21.38
N ARG A 150 1.00 5.86 -21.50
CA ARG A 150 2.47 5.73 -21.48
C ARG A 150 2.99 5.47 -20.06
N GLN A 151 3.60 4.32 -19.80
CA GLN A 151 4.33 4.11 -18.54
C GLN A 151 5.52 5.09 -18.43
N GLY A 152 5.64 5.78 -17.29
CA GLY A 152 6.65 6.83 -17.07
C GLY A 152 6.21 8.26 -17.44
N CYS A 153 5.04 8.42 -18.07
CA CYS A 153 4.44 9.73 -18.29
C CYS A 153 3.69 10.20 -17.03
N LEU A 154 3.85 11.48 -16.66
CA LEU A 154 3.21 12.06 -15.47
C LEU A 154 1.68 12.08 -15.53
N LEU A 155 1.10 12.14 -16.73
CA LEU A 155 -0.35 12.21 -16.92
C LEU A 155 -1.00 10.82 -16.93
N SER A 156 -0.27 9.77 -17.32
CA SER A 156 -0.82 8.43 -17.49
C SER A 156 -1.44 7.83 -16.22
N PRO A 157 -0.84 7.96 -15.02
CA PRO A 157 -1.47 7.47 -13.79
C PRO A 157 -2.84 8.10 -13.55
N PHE A 158 -2.96 9.43 -13.75
CA PHE A 158 -4.23 10.14 -13.61
C PHE A 158 -5.27 9.67 -14.63
N LEU A 159 -4.87 9.47 -15.88
CA LEU A 159 -5.76 8.95 -16.92
C LEU A 159 -6.25 7.53 -16.60
N PHE A 160 -5.36 6.68 -16.09
CA PHE A 160 -5.70 5.32 -15.69
C PHE A 160 -6.65 5.30 -14.48
N LEU A 161 -6.50 6.24 -13.53
CA LEU A 161 -7.44 6.36 -12.41
C LEU A 161 -8.88 6.62 -12.85
N LEU A 162 -9.10 7.45 -13.87
CA LEU A 162 -10.45 7.71 -14.39
C LEU A 162 -11.09 6.46 -14.98
N LEU A 163 -10.26 5.63 -15.63
CA LEU A 163 -10.69 4.36 -16.20
C LEU A 163 -11.15 3.40 -15.10
N VAL A 164 -10.33 3.19 -14.08
CA VAL A 164 -10.66 2.30 -12.95
C VAL A 164 -11.87 2.83 -12.18
N ASP A 165 -11.93 4.14 -11.91
CA ASP A 165 -13.08 4.74 -11.24
C ASP A 165 -14.38 4.50 -12.02
N TRP A 166 -14.34 4.68 -13.34
CA TRP A 166 -15.49 4.41 -14.21
C TRP A 166 -15.88 2.94 -14.23
N ILE A 167 -14.91 2.03 -14.42
CA ILE A 167 -15.16 0.58 -14.39
C ILE A 167 -15.92 0.22 -13.13
N MET A 168 -15.42 0.67 -11.99
CA MET A 168 -15.98 0.29 -10.71
C MET A 168 -17.32 0.96 -10.41
N LYS A 169 -17.54 2.21 -10.83
CA LYS A 169 -18.87 2.87 -10.80
C LYS A 169 -19.89 2.10 -11.63
N THR A 170 -19.50 1.65 -12.81
CA THR A 170 -20.39 0.93 -13.74
C THR A 170 -20.61 -0.52 -13.35
N SER A 171 -19.62 -1.19 -12.75
CA SER A 171 -19.70 -2.59 -12.29
C SER A 171 -20.39 -2.76 -10.93
N THR A 172 -21.23 -1.81 -10.55
CA THR A 172 -21.86 -1.77 -9.23
C THR A 172 -23.14 -2.62 -9.21
N SER A 173 -23.14 -3.70 -8.42
CA SER A 173 -24.28 -4.63 -8.25
C SER A 173 -25.31 -4.12 -7.22
N GLU A 174 -26.47 -4.78 -7.15
CA GLU A 174 -27.51 -4.52 -6.14
C GLU A 174 -26.96 -4.40 -4.71
N LYS A 175 -27.53 -3.49 -3.91
CA LYS A 175 -27.05 -3.15 -2.54
C LYS A 175 -27.09 -4.32 -1.54
N LYS A 176 -27.73 -5.45 -1.86
CA LYS A 176 -28.10 -6.51 -0.91
C LYS A 176 -26.94 -7.34 -0.35
N HIS A 177 -25.72 -7.27 -0.90
CA HIS A 177 -24.62 -8.20 -0.58
C HIS A 177 -23.26 -7.52 -0.30
N ARG A 178 -23.30 -6.22 0.00
CA ARG A 178 -22.10 -5.44 0.33
C ARG A 178 -21.86 -5.39 1.82
N ILE A 179 -20.62 -5.14 2.22
CA ILE A 179 -20.28 -4.97 3.63
C ILE A 179 -20.94 -3.69 4.15
N GLN A 180 -21.75 -3.83 5.20
CA GLN A 180 -22.27 -2.67 5.91
C GLN A 180 -21.11 -1.94 6.59
N TRP A 181 -20.84 -0.70 6.17
CA TRP A 181 -19.66 0.05 6.61
C TRP A 181 -20.00 1.10 7.67
N THR A 182 -21.09 1.83 7.47
CA THR A 182 -21.67 2.74 8.48
C THR A 182 -23.18 2.61 8.41
N ALA A 183 -23.94 3.25 9.29
CA ALA A 183 -25.40 3.23 9.21
C ALA A 183 -25.98 3.68 7.85
N ARG A 184 -25.21 4.45 7.05
CA ARG A 184 -25.66 5.01 5.77
C ARG A 184 -24.90 4.52 4.54
N ASN A 185 -23.73 3.89 4.72
CA ASN A 185 -22.83 3.53 3.62
C ASN A 185 -22.44 2.05 3.66
N GLN A 186 -22.19 1.51 2.47
CA GLN A 186 -21.65 0.18 2.26
C GLN A 186 -20.27 0.28 1.60
N LEU A 187 -19.45 -0.75 1.77
CA LEU A 187 -18.13 -0.88 1.15
C LEU A 187 -18.08 -2.17 0.32
N ASP A 188 -17.80 -2.06 -0.98
CA ASP A 188 -17.69 -3.20 -1.91
C ASP A 188 -16.31 -3.35 -2.57
N ASP A 189 -15.38 -2.43 -2.34
CA ASP A 189 -14.03 -2.49 -2.88
C ASP A 189 -13.04 -1.59 -2.13
N LEU A 190 -11.76 -1.93 -2.26
CA LEU A 190 -10.60 -1.12 -1.90
C LEU A 190 -9.57 -1.19 -3.02
N ASP A 191 -9.28 -0.05 -3.64
CA ASP A 191 -8.45 -0.03 -4.84
C ASP A 191 -7.18 0.80 -4.63
N PHE A 192 -6.09 0.36 -5.25
CA PHE A 192 -4.86 1.13 -5.36
C PHE A 192 -4.28 1.00 -6.77
N ALA A 193 -4.53 2.00 -7.60
CA ALA A 193 -4.21 1.96 -9.03
C ALA A 193 -4.86 0.73 -9.70
N ASP A 194 -4.05 -0.19 -10.23
CA ASP A 194 -4.46 -1.44 -10.88
C ASP A 194 -4.69 -2.60 -9.91
N ASP A 195 -4.22 -2.51 -8.67
CA ASP A 195 -4.49 -3.51 -7.62
C ASP A 195 -5.89 -3.26 -7.04
N LEU A 196 -6.89 -4.03 -7.48
CA LEU A 196 -8.27 -3.94 -6.96
C LEU A 196 -8.52 -5.04 -5.94
N ALA A 197 -9.20 -4.73 -4.83
CA ALA A 197 -9.66 -5.71 -3.87
C ALA A 197 -11.19 -5.59 -3.70
N LEU A 198 -11.93 -6.46 -4.39
CA LEU A 198 -13.39 -6.51 -4.28
C LEU A 198 -13.78 -7.20 -2.97
N LEU A 199 -14.68 -6.57 -2.22
CA LEU A 199 -15.16 -7.01 -0.92
C LEU A 199 -16.64 -7.37 -1.04
N HIS A 200 -16.99 -8.66 -0.90
CA HIS A 200 -18.38 -9.08 -1.13
C HIS A 200 -18.74 -10.36 -0.37
N GLU A 201 -20.03 -10.59 -0.13
CA GLU A 201 -20.53 -11.87 0.37
C GLU A 201 -20.72 -12.91 -0.75
N GLN A 202 -20.90 -12.44 -1.99
CA GLN A 202 -21.06 -13.25 -3.22
C GLN A 202 -20.18 -12.76 -4.37
N VAL A 203 -18.94 -13.24 -4.48
CA VAL A 203 -17.93 -12.66 -5.40
C VAL A 203 -18.23 -12.83 -6.89
N GLN A 204 -18.93 -13.89 -7.27
CA GLN A 204 -19.11 -14.28 -8.67
C GLN A 204 -19.75 -13.17 -9.52
N MET A 205 -20.91 -12.65 -9.08
CA MET A 205 -21.65 -11.63 -9.84
C MET A 205 -20.87 -10.33 -10.00
N LYS A 206 -20.25 -9.85 -8.92
CA LYS A 206 -19.45 -8.61 -8.95
C LYS A 206 -18.23 -8.80 -9.86
N THR A 207 -17.56 -9.94 -9.79
CA THR A 207 -16.39 -10.22 -10.64
C THR A 207 -16.78 -10.29 -12.10
N ALA A 208 -17.84 -11.01 -12.46
CA ALA A 208 -18.33 -11.06 -13.84
C ALA A 208 -18.68 -9.67 -14.40
N SER A 209 -19.31 -8.82 -13.57
CA SER A 209 -19.59 -7.43 -13.94
C SER A 209 -18.32 -6.61 -14.16
N VAL A 210 -17.30 -6.76 -13.30
CA VAL A 210 -16.01 -6.09 -13.46
C VAL A 210 -15.29 -6.57 -14.72
N VAL A 211 -15.32 -7.88 -15.02
CA VAL A 211 -14.74 -8.45 -16.24
C VAL A 211 -15.36 -7.84 -17.49
N ALA A 212 -16.70 -7.88 -17.59
CA ALA A 212 -17.43 -7.38 -18.75
C ALA A 212 -17.17 -5.89 -19.00
N VAL A 213 -17.24 -5.07 -17.94
CA VAL A 213 -16.99 -3.62 -18.05
C VAL A 213 -15.52 -3.33 -18.36
N SER A 214 -14.57 -4.06 -17.76
CA SER A 214 -13.14 -3.91 -18.05
C SER A 214 -12.83 -4.22 -19.51
N ALA A 215 -13.42 -5.28 -20.07
CA ALA A 215 -13.25 -5.65 -21.48
C ALA A 215 -13.73 -4.53 -22.42
N SER A 216 -14.84 -3.85 -22.07
CA SER A 216 -15.38 -2.73 -22.86
C SER A 216 -14.42 -1.53 -23.00
N VAL A 217 -13.39 -1.44 -22.14
CA VAL A 217 -12.39 -0.36 -22.16
C VAL A 217 -10.98 -0.85 -22.51
N GLY A 218 -10.88 -2.08 -23.00
CA GLY A 218 -9.63 -2.71 -23.45
C GLY A 218 -8.79 -3.34 -22.34
N LEU A 219 -9.33 -3.55 -21.14
CA LEU A 219 -8.63 -4.22 -20.05
C LEU A 219 -9.04 -5.69 -19.94
N SER A 220 -8.05 -6.56 -19.79
CA SER A 220 -8.23 -8.00 -19.55
C SER A 220 -7.69 -8.37 -18.17
N ILE A 221 -8.42 -9.21 -17.43
CA ILE A 221 -7.99 -9.67 -16.10
C ILE A 221 -6.92 -10.74 -16.24
N HIS A 222 -5.85 -10.61 -15.46
CA HIS A 222 -4.76 -11.58 -15.38
C HIS A 222 -5.17 -12.77 -14.49
N LYS A 223 -5.75 -13.81 -15.10
CA LYS A 223 -6.28 -15.00 -14.41
C LYS A 223 -5.32 -15.60 -13.37
N GLY A 224 -4.02 -15.74 -13.69
CA GLY A 224 -3.04 -16.35 -12.78
C GLY A 224 -2.59 -15.50 -11.57
N LYS A 225 -2.87 -14.20 -11.57
CA LYS A 225 -2.49 -13.27 -10.49
C LYS A 225 -3.68 -12.78 -9.69
N THR A 226 -4.85 -12.75 -10.31
CA THR A 226 -6.11 -12.61 -9.61
C THR A 226 -6.23 -13.74 -8.61
N LYS A 227 -6.64 -13.45 -7.37
CA LYS A 227 -6.75 -14.44 -6.29
C LYS A 227 -7.91 -14.12 -5.37
N VAL A 228 -8.52 -15.15 -4.78
CA VAL A 228 -9.66 -14.99 -3.87
C VAL A 228 -9.31 -15.51 -2.49
N LEU A 229 -9.48 -14.67 -1.47
CA LEU A 229 -9.47 -15.10 -0.07
C LEU A 229 -10.90 -15.25 0.42
N LYS A 230 -11.18 -16.40 1.05
CA LYS A 230 -12.49 -16.74 1.63
C LYS A 230 -12.40 -16.76 3.16
N PHE A 231 -13.30 -16.08 3.84
CA PHE A 231 -13.44 -16.08 5.29
C PHE A 231 -14.84 -16.53 5.65
N LYS A 232 -14.95 -17.68 6.33
CA LYS A 232 -16.21 -18.17 6.91
C LYS A 232 -17.40 -18.34 5.96
N ALA A 233 -17.14 -18.51 4.67
CA ALA A 233 -18.22 -18.77 3.74
C ALA A 233 -18.56 -20.26 3.65
N GLU A 234 -19.85 -20.59 3.73
CA GLU A 234 -20.36 -21.96 3.65
C GLU A 234 -20.30 -22.53 2.22
N ASN A 235 -20.19 -21.65 1.22
CA ASN A 235 -20.26 -22.04 -0.18
C ASN A 235 -18.87 -22.31 -0.77
N ASN A 236 -18.58 -23.60 -0.99
CA ASN A 236 -17.32 -24.08 -1.58
C ASN A 236 -17.28 -23.97 -3.11
N ASN A 237 -18.35 -23.46 -3.74
CA ASN A 237 -18.41 -23.36 -5.19
C ASN A 237 -17.18 -22.61 -5.76
N PRO A 238 -16.54 -23.16 -6.81
CA PRO A 238 -15.48 -22.47 -7.52
C PRO A 238 -16.02 -21.20 -8.17
N ILE A 239 -15.19 -20.16 -8.20
CA ILE A 239 -15.49 -18.95 -8.97
C ILE A 239 -15.05 -19.23 -10.41
N THR A 240 -15.95 -19.05 -11.37
CA THR A 240 -15.67 -19.29 -12.80
C THR A 240 -15.48 -17.96 -13.52
N LEU A 241 -14.54 -17.89 -14.47
CA LEU A 241 -14.40 -16.77 -15.39
C LEU A 241 -14.44 -17.33 -16.83
N ASP A 242 -15.41 -16.87 -17.62
CA ASP A 242 -15.61 -17.30 -19.01
C ASP A 242 -15.81 -18.83 -19.19
N GLY A 243 -16.52 -19.48 -18.25
CA GLY A 243 -16.78 -20.93 -18.30
C GLY A 243 -15.62 -21.80 -17.84
N GLU A 244 -14.41 -21.24 -17.70
CA GLU A 244 -13.31 -21.88 -17.00
C GLU A 244 -13.53 -21.70 -15.49
N THR A 245 -13.50 -22.80 -14.74
CA THR A 245 -13.17 -22.72 -13.32
C THR A 245 -11.85 -21.97 -13.22
N LEU A 246 -11.74 -21.01 -12.32
CA LEU A 246 -10.45 -20.41 -12.02
C LEU A 246 -9.55 -21.45 -11.34
N GLU A 247 -9.10 -22.47 -12.08
CA GLU A 247 -8.31 -23.61 -11.60
C GLU A 247 -6.92 -23.15 -11.11
N ASN A 248 -6.51 -21.93 -11.48
CA ASN A 248 -5.27 -21.29 -11.03
C ASN A 248 -5.49 -20.13 -10.03
N VAL A 249 -6.74 -19.82 -9.66
CA VAL A 249 -7.02 -19.20 -8.38
C VAL A 249 -7.04 -20.34 -7.40
N GLU A 250 -5.94 -20.56 -6.69
CA GLU A 250 -5.90 -21.45 -5.52
C GLU A 250 -7.15 -21.15 -4.70
N SER A 251 -8.14 -22.03 -4.84
CA SER A 251 -9.28 -22.10 -3.97
C SER A 251 -8.68 -22.33 -2.59
N ASP A 252 -8.80 -21.32 -1.72
CA ASP A 252 -8.17 -21.25 -0.40
C ASP A 252 -6.65 -21.02 -0.37
N VAL A 253 -6.14 -19.93 -0.99
CA VAL A 253 -4.83 -19.43 -0.57
C VAL A 253 -4.88 -19.07 0.92
N GLU A 254 -3.95 -19.59 1.73
CA GLU A 254 -3.85 -19.19 3.14
C GLU A 254 -3.51 -17.70 3.30
N SER A 255 -2.79 -17.12 2.32
CA SER A 255 -2.40 -15.71 2.36
C SER A 255 -2.15 -15.09 0.98
N PHE A 256 -2.37 -13.79 0.83
CA PHE A 256 -2.13 -13.05 -0.42
C PHE A 256 -1.21 -11.84 -0.19
N THR A 257 -0.33 -11.55 -1.15
CA THR A 257 0.51 -10.34 -1.09
C THR A 257 -0.21 -9.15 -1.73
N CYS A 258 -0.76 -8.26 -0.91
CA CYS A 258 -1.39 -7.02 -1.35
C CYS A 258 -0.48 -5.82 -1.04
N LEU A 259 -0.17 -5.00 -2.05
CA LEU A 259 0.67 -3.79 -1.92
C LEU A 259 2.02 -4.02 -1.23
N GLY A 260 2.58 -5.22 -1.39
CA GLY A 260 3.86 -5.64 -0.80
C GLY A 260 3.77 -6.23 0.61
N SER A 261 2.59 -6.27 1.23
CA SER A 261 2.30 -6.84 2.54
C SER A 261 1.47 -8.13 2.41
N ILE A 262 1.77 -9.15 3.21
CA ILE A 262 1.01 -10.41 3.22
C ILE A 262 -0.22 -10.31 4.12
N ILE A 263 -1.40 -10.53 3.54
CA ILE A 263 -2.69 -10.64 4.23
C ILE A 263 -3.01 -12.12 4.39
N ASP A 264 -3.21 -12.55 5.63
CA ASP A 264 -3.35 -13.94 6.02
C ASP A 264 -4.80 -14.25 6.44
N LYS A 265 -5.29 -15.47 6.18
CA LYS A 265 -6.69 -15.89 6.45
C LYS A 265 -7.04 -15.83 7.94
N GLN A 266 -6.07 -15.96 8.83
CA GLN A 266 -6.26 -15.83 10.28
C GLN A 266 -6.10 -14.38 10.78
N GLY A 267 -5.85 -13.42 9.89
CA GLY A 267 -5.56 -12.03 10.25
C GLY A 267 -4.21 -11.86 10.94
N GLY A 268 -3.30 -12.83 10.80
CA GLY A 268 -1.97 -12.80 11.39
C GLY A 268 -1.02 -11.82 10.68
N SER A 269 0.06 -11.44 11.38
CA SER A 269 1.19 -10.70 10.78
C SER A 269 2.48 -11.54 10.69
N ASP A 270 2.47 -12.80 11.14
CA ASP A 270 3.66 -13.66 11.18
C ASP A 270 4.24 -13.93 9.78
N ALA A 271 3.38 -14.27 8.81
CA ALA A 271 3.79 -14.50 7.42
C ALA A 271 4.41 -13.22 6.81
N ASP A 272 3.80 -12.07 7.06
CA ASP A 272 4.26 -10.77 6.55
C ASP A 272 5.61 -10.36 7.18
N VAL A 273 5.76 -10.53 8.49
CA VAL A 273 7.04 -10.30 9.20
C VAL A 273 8.14 -11.21 8.65
N LYS A 274 7.83 -12.50 8.42
CA LYS A 274 8.78 -13.46 7.85
C LYS A 274 9.22 -13.05 6.44
N ALA A 275 8.26 -12.67 5.58
CA ALA A 275 8.55 -12.22 4.23
C ALA A 275 9.37 -10.91 4.23
N SER A 276 9.06 -9.98 5.13
CA SER A 276 9.78 -8.71 5.28
C SER A 276 11.22 -8.92 5.75
N ILE A 277 11.44 -9.82 6.71
CA ILE A 277 12.80 -10.25 7.11
C ILE A 277 13.54 -10.88 5.93
N GLY A 278 12.88 -11.73 5.14
CA GLY A 278 13.46 -12.33 3.94
C GLY A 278 13.93 -11.28 2.92
N LYS A 279 13.06 -10.33 2.57
CA LYS A 279 13.37 -9.21 1.66
C LYS A 279 14.53 -8.36 2.20
N ALA A 280 14.48 -7.99 3.48
CA ALA A 280 15.53 -7.19 4.11
C ALA A 280 16.86 -7.94 4.19
N ARG A 281 16.84 -9.26 4.43
CA ARG A 281 18.03 -10.10 4.40
C ARG A 281 18.68 -10.08 3.02
N THR A 282 17.90 -10.24 1.95
CA THR A 282 18.42 -10.14 0.57
C THR A 282 19.05 -8.77 0.32
N ALA A 283 18.39 -7.68 0.71
CA ALA A 283 18.94 -6.32 0.59
C ALA A 283 20.24 -6.15 1.39
N PHE A 284 20.31 -6.70 2.60
CA PHE A 284 21.53 -6.66 3.42
C PHE A 284 22.68 -7.43 2.75
N LEU A 285 22.42 -8.60 2.19
CA LEU A 285 23.45 -9.43 1.54
C LEU A 285 23.98 -8.80 0.25
N GLN A 286 23.13 -8.13 -0.52
CA GLN A 286 23.55 -7.39 -1.73
C GLN A 286 24.56 -6.27 -1.40
N LEU A 287 24.52 -5.74 -0.18
CA LEU A 287 25.40 -4.68 0.30
C LEU A 287 26.64 -5.21 1.06
N LYS A 288 26.98 -6.50 0.92
CA LYS A 288 28.12 -7.13 1.63
C LYS A 288 29.44 -6.33 1.54
N ASN A 289 29.75 -5.77 0.37
CA ASN A 289 30.97 -5.01 0.14
C ASN A 289 31.00 -3.70 0.95
N ILE A 290 29.83 -3.10 1.20
CA ILE A 290 29.70 -1.90 2.03
C ILE A 290 30.01 -2.23 3.49
N TRP A 291 29.49 -3.34 4.00
CA TRP A 291 29.71 -3.75 5.38
C TRP A 291 31.17 -4.08 5.66
N ASN A 292 31.84 -4.73 4.70
CA ASN A 292 33.24 -5.14 4.79
C ASN A 292 34.23 -4.00 4.49
N SER A 293 33.80 -2.89 3.90
CA SER A 293 34.70 -1.79 3.53
C SER A 293 35.29 -1.11 4.77
N LYS A 294 36.62 -0.99 4.83
CA LYS A 294 37.34 -0.21 5.87
C LYS A 294 37.32 1.29 5.61
N GLN A 295 37.03 1.72 4.37
CA GLN A 295 36.99 3.13 3.98
C GLN A 295 35.73 3.84 4.49
N LEU A 296 34.66 3.09 4.77
CA LEU A 296 33.41 3.66 5.25
C LEU A 296 33.34 3.64 6.77
N SER A 297 33.03 4.79 7.36
CA SER A 297 32.79 4.88 8.79
C SER A 297 31.54 4.10 9.20
N THR A 298 31.51 3.65 10.46
CA THR A 298 30.36 2.97 11.06
C THR A 298 29.08 3.78 10.91
N ASN A 299 29.13 5.10 11.11
CA ASN A 299 27.98 5.99 10.99
C ASN A 299 27.37 5.98 9.58
N ILE A 300 28.22 5.96 8.54
CA ILE A 300 27.78 5.87 7.14
C ILE A 300 27.14 4.49 6.89
N LYS A 301 27.76 3.41 7.34
CA LYS A 301 27.21 2.05 7.19
C LYS A 301 25.85 1.92 7.88
N VAL A 302 25.70 2.43 9.11
CA VAL A 302 24.42 2.44 9.82
C VAL A 302 23.37 3.27 9.07
N ARG A 303 23.74 4.41 8.47
CA ARG A 303 22.84 5.20 7.63
C ARG A 303 22.36 4.41 6.41
N ILE A 304 23.27 3.74 5.70
CA ILE A 304 22.94 2.88 4.54
C ILE A 304 22.04 1.72 4.96
N PHE A 305 22.31 1.09 6.11
CA PHE A 305 21.45 0.06 6.69
C PHE A 305 20.04 0.58 6.95
N LYS A 306 19.90 1.77 7.56
CA LYS A 306 18.59 2.37 7.82
C LYS A 306 17.81 2.64 6.54
N THR A 307 18.45 3.19 5.50
CA THR A 307 17.78 3.61 4.27
C THR A 307 17.45 2.46 3.32
N ASN A 308 18.24 1.38 3.30
CA ASN A 308 18.08 0.30 2.32
C ASN A 308 17.58 -1.02 2.91
N VAL A 309 17.95 -1.33 4.16
CA VAL A 309 17.61 -2.62 4.79
C VAL A 309 16.47 -2.45 5.77
N LYS A 310 16.61 -1.53 6.72
CA LYS A 310 15.58 -1.28 7.75
C LYS A 310 14.30 -0.69 7.12
N ALA A 311 14.43 0.13 6.08
CA ALA A 311 13.29 0.64 5.31
C ALA A 311 12.48 -0.49 4.64
N VAL A 312 13.15 -1.49 4.05
CA VAL A 312 12.51 -2.68 3.46
C VAL A 312 11.90 -3.56 4.55
N LEU A 313 12.61 -3.75 5.67
CA LEU A 313 12.15 -4.56 6.79
C LEU A 313 10.86 -4.03 7.42
N LEU A 314 10.77 -2.71 7.59
CA LEU A 314 9.68 -2.06 8.34
C LEU A 314 8.60 -1.46 7.42
N TYR A 315 8.56 -1.86 6.15
CA TYR A 315 7.49 -1.46 5.24
C TYR A 315 6.17 -2.07 5.70
N GLY A 316 5.17 -1.22 5.98
CA GLY A 316 3.86 -1.65 6.48
C GLY A 316 3.82 -2.08 7.95
N ALA A 317 4.92 -1.93 8.70
CA ALA A 317 4.99 -2.38 10.09
C ALA A 317 4.02 -1.66 11.03
N GLU A 318 3.53 -0.48 10.63
CA GLU A 318 2.47 0.27 11.30
C GLU A 318 1.19 -0.57 11.48
N THR A 319 0.92 -1.46 10.52
CA THR A 319 -0.30 -2.25 10.44
C THR A 319 -0.14 -3.65 11.04
N TRP A 320 1.04 -3.99 11.56
CA TRP A 320 1.30 -5.31 12.13
C TRP A 320 0.64 -5.48 13.49
N ARG A 321 0.00 -6.64 13.67
CA ARG A 321 -0.34 -7.19 14.98
C ARG A 321 0.95 -7.62 15.66
N THR A 322 1.47 -6.78 16.54
CA THR A 322 2.73 -7.02 17.27
C THR A 322 2.52 -7.98 18.43
N THR A 323 3.27 -9.08 18.44
CA THR A 323 3.38 -10.03 19.56
C THR A 323 4.82 -10.03 20.04
N THR A 324 5.05 -10.46 21.29
CA THR A 324 6.41 -10.59 21.83
C THR A 324 7.30 -11.45 20.94
N THR A 325 6.74 -12.52 20.37
CA THR A 325 7.45 -13.43 19.46
C THR A 325 7.82 -12.76 18.13
N THR A 326 6.89 -12.03 17.50
CA THR A 326 7.20 -11.34 16.23
C THR A 326 8.20 -10.21 16.43
N MET A 327 8.07 -9.44 17.52
CA MET A 327 9.03 -8.38 17.86
C MET A 327 10.42 -8.93 18.15
N LYS A 328 10.54 -10.06 18.87
CA LYS A 328 11.81 -10.76 19.07
C LYS A 328 12.46 -11.16 17.74
N LYS A 329 11.71 -11.73 16.79
CA LYS A 329 12.23 -12.13 15.46
C LYS A 329 12.81 -10.92 14.70
N VAL A 330 12.08 -9.80 14.67
CA VAL A 330 12.53 -8.55 14.02
C VAL A 330 13.77 -8.00 14.70
N GLN A 331 13.77 -7.95 16.04
CA GLN A 331 14.91 -7.44 16.82
C GLN A 331 16.17 -8.28 16.63
N VAL A 332 16.04 -9.61 16.62
CA VAL A 332 17.17 -10.53 16.37
C VAL A 332 17.80 -10.28 15.01
N PHE A 333 16.98 -10.12 13.97
CA PHE A 333 17.48 -9.79 12.63
C PHE A 333 18.23 -8.45 12.61
N ILE A 334 17.64 -7.38 13.14
CA ILE A 334 18.29 -6.06 13.23
C ILE A 334 19.61 -6.16 13.98
N ASN A 335 19.62 -6.82 15.14
CA ASN A 335 20.82 -6.96 15.96
C ASN A 335 21.92 -7.78 15.26
N SER A 336 21.54 -8.81 14.49
CA SER A 336 22.48 -9.57 13.67
C SER A 336 23.15 -8.69 12.61
N CYS A 337 22.37 -7.86 11.91
CA CYS A 337 22.89 -6.89 10.95
C CYS A 337 23.82 -5.85 11.60
N LEU A 338 23.42 -5.29 12.75
CA LEU A 338 24.22 -4.28 13.44
C LEU A 338 25.56 -4.85 13.96
N ARG A 339 25.56 -6.08 14.49
CA ARG A 339 26.82 -6.75 14.90
C ARG A 339 27.78 -6.93 13.73
N LYS A 340 27.27 -7.34 12.55
CA LYS A 340 28.07 -7.44 11.33
C LYS A 340 28.61 -6.08 10.88
N ILE A 341 27.82 -5.00 10.97
CA ILE A 341 28.27 -3.65 10.63
C ILE A 341 29.40 -3.17 11.54
N LEU A 342 29.34 -3.55 12.83
CA LEU A 342 30.37 -3.25 13.83
C LEU A 342 31.55 -4.22 13.81
N ASN A 343 31.57 -5.21 12.91
CA ASN A 343 32.57 -6.28 12.88
C ASN A 343 32.69 -7.06 14.20
N ILE A 344 31.58 -7.29 14.89
CA ILE A 344 31.55 -8.06 16.14
C ILE A 344 31.29 -9.52 15.78
N TYR A 345 32.30 -10.36 15.99
CA TYR A 345 32.28 -11.79 15.76
C TYR A 345 32.70 -12.53 17.03
N TRP A 346 32.27 -13.78 17.16
CA TRP A 346 32.74 -14.63 18.26
C TRP A 346 34.29 -14.72 18.24
N PRO A 347 34.99 -14.67 19.39
CA PRO A 347 34.48 -14.73 20.77
C PRO A 347 34.04 -13.39 21.37
N ASP A 348 34.16 -12.27 20.64
CA ASP A 348 33.76 -10.95 21.15
C ASP A 348 32.24 -10.86 21.35
N THR A 349 31.84 -10.45 22.55
CA THR A 349 30.42 -10.26 22.89
C THR A 349 30.16 -8.86 23.41
N ILE A 350 28.98 -8.33 23.08
CA ILE A 350 28.46 -7.10 23.67
C ILE A 350 26.98 -7.26 23.99
N SER A 351 26.53 -6.53 25.02
CA SER A 351 25.12 -6.44 25.37
C SER A 351 24.32 -5.77 24.24
N ASN A 352 23.02 -6.09 24.15
CA ASN A 352 22.13 -5.46 23.18
C ASN A 352 21.98 -3.95 23.44
N SER A 353 21.99 -3.51 24.71
CA SER A 353 21.92 -2.08 25.06
C SER A 353 23.13 -1.31 24.51
N LEU A 354 24.34 -1.83 24.72
CA LEU A 354 25.56 -1.23 24.19
C LEU A 354 25.60 -1.24 22.65
N LEU A 355 25.08 -2.30 22.02
CA LEU A 355 24.94 -2.37 20.56
C LEU A 355 24.06 -1.23 20.02
N TRP A 356 22.92 -0.99 20.67
CA TRP A 356 21.98 0.07 20.28
C TRP A 356 22.54 1.47 20.54
N GLU A 357 23.26 1.65 21.65
CA GLU A 357 23.95 2.90 21.97
C GLU A 357 25.02 3.24 20.94
N ARG A 358 25.95 2.31 20.65
CA ARG A 358 27.02 2.50 19.66
C ARG A 358 26.52 2.80 18.24
N THR A 359 25.30 2.34 17.91
CA THR A 359 24.70 2.52 16.59
C THR A 359 23.61 3.59 16.56
N ASN A 360 23.35 4.25 17.69
CA ASN A 360 22.26 5.20 17.87
C ASN A 360 20.91 4.66 17.30
N GLN A 361 20.59 3.40 17.62
CA GLN A 361 19.37 2.72 17.20
C GLN A 361 18.39 2.58 18.36
N LEU A 362 17.10 2.65 18.04
CA LEU A 362 16.03 2.28 18.97
C LEU A 362 15.72 0.78 18.84
N PRO A 363 15.24 0.14 19.92
CA PRO A 363 14.60 -1.16 19.84
C PRO A 363 13.49 -1.18 18.78
N ALA A 364 13.34 -2.33 18.13
CA ALA A 364 12.38 -2.52 17.03
C ALA A 364 10.94 -2.23 17.46
N GLU A 365 10.57 -2.68 18.67
CA GLU A 365 9.24 -2.47 19.22
C GLU A 365 8.92 -0.98 19.39
N GLU A 366 9.85 -0.19 19.93
CA GLU A 366 9.68 1.25 20.08
C GLU A 366 9.56 1.95 18.72
N GLU A 367 10.39 1.59 17.74
CA GLU A 367 10.32 2.18 16.41
C GLU A 367 9.00 1.86 15.71
N ILE A 368 8.53 0.61 15.80
CA ILE A 368 7.26 0.19 15.20
C ILE A 368 6.09 0.88 15.90
N ARG A 369 6.09 0.95 17.24
CA ARG A 369 5.07 1.69 18.01
C ARG A 369 5.05 3.16 17.59
N LYS A 370 6.22 3.80 17.47
CA LYS A 370 6.34 5.20 17.00
C LYS A 370 5.76 5.41 15.61
N ARG A 371 6.05 4.49 14.68
CA ARG A 371 5.53 4.54 13.31
C ARG A 371 4.02 4.37 13.28
N ARG A 372 3.48 3.39 14.00
CA ARG A 372 2.04 3.16 14.13
C ARG A 372 1.33 4.41 14.63
N TRP A 373 1.81 5.01 15.71
CA TRP A 373 1.18 6.22 16.27
C TRP A 373 1.35 7.46 15.39
N LYS A 374 2.43 7.56 14.61
CA LYS A 374 2.52 8.59 13.56
C LYS A 374 1.46 8.39 12.47
N TRP A 375 1.25 7.15 12.04
CA TRP A 375 0.22 6.81 11.06
C TRP A 375 -1.18 7.06 11.60
N ILE A 376 -1.51 6.62 12.83
CA ILE A 376 -2.80 6.89 13.48
C ILE A 376 -3.11 8.39 13.50
N GLY A 377 -2.15 9.22 13.93
CA GLY A 377 -2.37 10.67 13.94
C GLY A 377 -2.62 11.24 12.55
N HIS A 378 -1.95 10.70 11.51
CA HIS A 378 -2.25 11.10 10.13
C HIS A 378 -3.67 10.70 9.74
N THR A 379 -4.12 9.50 10.08
CA THR A 379 -5.47 8.99 9.83
C THR A 379 -6.56 9.80 10.56
N LEU A 380 -6.36 10.12 11.85
CA LEU A 380 -7.33 10.91 12.64
C LEU A 380 -7.49 12.36 12.15
N ARG A 381 -6.49 12.91 11.44
CA ARG A 381 -6.58 14.22 10.78
C ARG A 381 -7.36 14.20 9.46
N LYS A 382 -7.65 13.03 8.88
CA LYS A 382 -8.43 12.92 7.65
C LYS A 382 -9.91 13.19 7.93
N SER A 383 -10.69 13.47 6.89
CA SER A 383 -12.15 13.59 6.99
C SER A 383 -12.77 12.39 7.69
N SER A 384 -13.86 12.61 8.44
CA SER A 384 -14.64 11.54 9.08
C SER A 384 -15.26 10.56 8.09
N ASN A 385 -15.41 10.98 6.82
CA ASN A 385 -15.87 10.12 5.73
C ASN A 385 -14.76 9.24 5.13
N CYS A 386 -13.50 9.46 5.50
CA CYS A 386 -12.38 8.66 4.99
C CYS A 386 -12.51 7.21 5.46
N ILE A 387 -12.51 6.27 4.50
CA ILE A 387 -12.64 4.83 4.74
C ILE A 387 -11.65 4.33 5.79
N THR A 388 -10.36 4.69 5.67
CA THR A 388 -9.33 4.25 6.63
C THR A 388 -9.55 4.81 8.04
N ARG A 389 -10.10 6.03 8.17
CA ARG A 389 -10.45 6.59 9.48
C ARG A 389 -11.61 5.82 10.09
N GLN A 390 -12.66 5.56 9.31
CA GLN A 390 -13.82 4.78 9.74
C GLN A 390 -13.44 3.34 10.12
N ALA A 391 -12.48 2.73 9.40
CA ALA A 391 -12.00 1.38 9.68
C ALA A 391 -11.47 1.24 11.12
N LEU A 392 -10.83 2.27 11.68
CA LEU A 392 -10.27 2.23 13.04
C LEU A 392 -11.30 1.82 14.10
N THR A 393 -12.59 2.16 13.90
CA THR A 393 -13.69 1.88 14.83
C THR A 393 -14.78 0.95 14.27
N TRP A 394 -14.67 0.52 13.01
CA TRP A 394 -15.66 -0.31 12.33
C TRP A 394 -15.80 -1.73 12.92
N ASN A 395 -17.03 -2.23 13.02
CA ASN A 395 -17.31 -3.65 13.27
C ASN A 395 -18.36 -4.13 12.25
N PRO A 396 -18.24 -5.37 11.75
CA PRO A 396 -19.30 -5.97 10.95
C PRO A 396 -20.52 -6.28 11.82
N GLU A 397 -21.64 -6.52 11.15
CA GLU A 397 -22.86 -7.04 11.79
C GLU A 397 -22.67 -8.50 12.22
N GLY A 398 -23.44 -8.94 13.21
CA GLY A 398 -23.43 -10.32 13.70
C GLY A 398 -22.97 -10.46 15.15
N LYS A 399 -22.57 -11.68 15.52
CA LYS A 399 -22.19 -12.04 16.89
C LYS A 399 -20.73 -12.47 16.95
N ARG A 400 -19.99 -11.90 17.91
CA ARG A 400 -18.63 -12.32 18.21
C ARG A 400 -18.56 -13.81 18.53
N LYS A 401 -17.49 -14.46 18.08
CA LYS A 401 -17.20 -15.84 18.45
C LYS A 401 -17.11 -15.99 19.96
N ARG A 402 -17.63 -17.12 20.47
CA ARG A 402 -17.43 -17.51 21.87
C ARG A 402 -15.96 -17.83 22.12
N GLY A 403 -15.46 -17.49 23.31
CA GLY A 403 -14.08 -17.74 23.74
C GLY A 403 -13.23 -16.46 23.86
N ARG A 404 -11.95 -16.65 24.18
CA ARG A 404 -11.00 -15.53 24.35
C ARG A 404 -10.80 -14.81 23.02
N PRO A 405 -11.01 -13.48 22.96
CA PRO A 405 -10.77 -12.72 21.74
C PRO A 405 -9.30 -12.76 21.33
N ASN A 406 -9.05 -12.84 20.03
CA ASN A 406 -7.71 -12.65 19.47
C ASN A 406 -7.20 -11.23 19.75
N ASN A 407 -5.88 -11.08 19.91
CA ASN A 407 -5.28 -9.75 19.91
C ASN A 407 -5.47 -9.15 18.49
N THR A 408 -5.95 -7.92 18.37
CA THR A 408 -6.15 -7.26 17.05
C THR A 408 -5.32 -5.99 17.01
N LEU A 409 -5.10 -5.42 15.82
CA LEU A 409 -4.47 -4.10 15.72
C LEU A 409 -5.22 -3.07 16.56
N ARG A 410 -6.56 -3.10 16.52
CA ARG A 410 -7.41 -2.24 17.37
C ARG A 410 -7.12 -2.42 18.86
N ARG A 411 -7.04 -3.65 19.36
CA ARG A 411 -6.75 -3.91 20.78
C ARG A 411 -5.37 -3.44 21.20
N ILE A 412 -4.37 -3.55 20.33
CA ILE A 412 -3.03 -3.01 20.60
C ILE A 412 -3.10 -1.49 20.75
N ILE A 413 -3.85 -0.82 19.87
CA ILE A 413 -4.06 0.63 19.94
C ILE A 413 -4.82 0.99 21.22
N GLU A 414 -5.92 0.31 21.53
CA GLU A 414 -6.71 0.54 22.74
C GLU A 414 -5.91 0.27 24.03
N ALA A 415 -5.01 -0.72 24.03
CA ALA A 415 -4.13 -0.99 25.16
C ALA A 415 -3.12 0.16 25.35
N ASP A 416 -2.45 0.59 24.27
CA ASP A 416 -1.57 1.76 24.30
C ASP A 416 -2.35 3.01 24.77
N MET A 417 -3.59 3.22 24.31
CA MET A 417 -4.48 4.31 24.73
C MET A 417 -4.76 4.29 26.24
N LYS A 418 -5.13 3.13 26.77
CA LYS A 418 -5.35 2.95 28.21
C LYS A 418 -4.10 3.27 29.02
N THR A 419 -2.91 2.88 28.55
CA THR A 419 -1.64 3.21 29.25
C THR A 419 -1.32 4.70 29.25
N MET A 420 -1.86 5.45 28.28
CA MET A 420 -1.73 6.91 28.22
C MET A 420 -2.87 7.65 28.92
N ASN A 421 -3.89 6.94 29.41
CA ASN A 421 -5.12 7.52 29.95
C ASN A 421 -5.83 8.46 28.95
N TYR A 422 -5.93 8.04 27.68
CA TYR A 422 -6.70 8.75 26.65
C TYR A 422 -7.80 7.88 26.04
N ASN A 423 -8.89 8.52 25.64
CA ASN A 423 -9.91 7.93 24.77
C ASN A 423 -9.78 8.40 23.31
N TRP A 424 -10.59 7.83 22.41
CA TRP A 424 -10.54 8.17 20.98
C TRP A 424 -10.85 9.64 20.71
N THR A 425 -11.84 10.21 21.39
CA THR A 425 -12.25 11.62 21.24
C THR A 425 -11.12 12.58 21.59
N GLU A 426 -10.42 12.34 22.69
CA GLU A 426 -9.28 13.14 23.11
C GLU A 426 -8.12 13.03 22.12
N LEU A 427 -7.82 11.81 21.65
CA LEU A 427 -6.79 11.61 20.64
C LEU A 427 -7.13 12.28 19.31
N GLU A 428 -8.40 12.27 18.90
CA GLU A 428 -8.85 12.98 17.71
C GLU A 428 -8.63 14.49 17.82
N ARG A 429 -8.91 15.07 18.99
CA ARG A 429 -8.63 16.48 19.28
C ARG A 429 -7.13 16.78 19.25
N ILE A 430 -6.32 15.98 19.97
CA ILE A 430 -4.86 16.16 20.03
C ILE A 430 -4.21 15.94 18.65
N ALA A 431 -4.75 15.03 17.83
CA ALA A 431 -4.21 14.76 16.50
C ALA A 431 -4.28 15.98 15.57
N GLN A 432 -5.21 16.91 15.78
CA GLN A 432 -5.28 18.16 15.01
C GLN A 432 -4.08 19.07 15.30
N ASP A 433 -3.59 19.07 16.55
CA ASP A 433 -2.33 19.73 16.90
C ASP A 433 -1.12 18.84 16.56
N ARG A 434 -0.41 19.21 15.50
CA ARG A 434 0.79 18.48 15.07
C ARG A 434 1.92 18.51 16.10
N VAL A 435 2.00 19.54 16.94
CA VAL A 435 3.05 19.65 17.98
C VAL A 435 2.66 18.77 19.17
N GLY A 436 1.45 18.94 19.71
CA GLY A 436 0.87 18.09 20.75
C GLY A 436 0.94 16.60 20.41
N TRP A 437 0.55 16.22 19.19
CA TRP A 437 0.66 14.84 18.73
C TRP A 437 2.11 14.34 18.74
N ARG A 438 3.07 15.15 18.29
CA ARG A 438 4.50 14.77 18.30
C ARG A 438 5.02 14.56 19.72
N MET A 439 4.60 15.39 20.67
CA MET A 439 4.95 15.24 22.09
C MET A 439 4.36 13.94 22.66
N LEU A 440 3.07 13.67 22.43
CA LEU A 440 2.40 12.45 22.86
C LEU A 440 3.09 11.18 22.34
N VAL A 441 3.39 11.14 21.04
CA VAL A 441 4.10 9.99 20.43
C VAL A 441 5.53 9.82 20.96
N SER A 442 6.19 10.91 21.34
CA SER A 442 7.54 10.86 21.92
C SER A 442 7.49 10.37 23.37
N GLY A 443 6.47 10.79 24.12
CA GLY A 443 6.15 10.26 25.46
C GLY A 443 5.96 8.75 25.43
N LEU A 444 5.11 8.24 24.54
CA LEU A 444 4.86 6.79 24.35
C LEU A 444 6.14 5.94 24.17
N CYS A 445 7.11 6.47 23.44
CA CYS A 445 8.35 5.76 23.14
C CYS A 445 9.44 5.94 24.21
N SER A 446 9.19 6.75 25.24
CA SER A 446 10.13 6.98 26.34
C SER A 446 9.75 6.24 27.63
N PHE A 447 8.62 5.54 27.67
CA PHE A 447 8.21 4.67 28.81
C PHE A 447 9.21 3.53 29.10
N THR A 448 10.07 3.17 28.15
CA THR A 448 11.16 2.19 28.31
C THR A 448 12.48 2.80 28.81
N ARG A 449 12.59 4.14 28.87
CA ARG A 449 13.69 4.86 29.54
C ARG A 449 13.23 5.30 30.92
N SER A 450 13.32 4.38 31.88
CA SER A 450 13.34 4.72 33.30
C SER A 450 14.55 5.62 33.57
N ASN A 451 14.35 6.93 33.44
CA ASN A 451 15.02 8.03 34.16
C ASN A 451 14.59 9.43 33.68
N ARG A 452 13.78 9.58 32.61
CA ARG A 452 13.24 10.89 32.16
C ARG A 452 11.77 11.15 32.49
N ARG A 453 11.13 10.26 33.25
CA ARG A 453 9.70 10.34 33.58
C ARG A 453 9.33 11.54 34.47
N LYS A 454 10.27 12.10 35.24
CA LYS A 454 9.99 13.22 36.16
C LYS A 454 9.98 14.60 35.48
N GLU A 455 10.76 14.81 34.41
CA GLU A 455 10.85 16.14 33.79
C GLU A 455 9.71 16.41 32.80
N VAL A 456 9.33 15.43 31.98
CA VAL A 456 8.36 15.65 30.89
C VAL A 456 6.91 15.75 31.40
N ILE A 457 6.56 15.00 32.45
CA ILE A 457 5.21 15.07 33.04
C ILE A 457 4.99 16.43 33.71
N ASN A 458 6.02 16.98 34.38
CA ASN A 458 5.95 18.32 34.97
C ASN A 458 5.85 19.43 33.93
N GLN A 459 6.40 19.22 32.73
CA GLN A 459 6.36 20.20 31.63
C GLN A 459 5.01 20.20 30.88
N ILE A 460 4.28 19.08 30.89
CA ILE A 460 2.93 18.99 30.31
C ILE A 460 1.91 19.61 31.28
N ALA A 461 2.05 19.38 32.60
CA ALA A 461 1.17 19.95 33.61
C ALA A 461 1.27 21.49 33.73
N SER A 462 2.43 22.07 33.42
CA SER A 462 2.67 23.52 33.48
C SER A 462 2.20 24.29 32.23
N ASN A 463 2.05 23.61 31.08
CA ASN A 463 1.59 24.25 29.84
C ASN A 463 0.06 24.15 29.63
N SER A 464 -0.66 23.47 30.51
CA SER A 464 -2.13 23.40 30.53
C SER A 464 -2.78 24.34 31.55
N ALA A 465 -1.98 25.16 32.22
CA ALA A 465 -2.42 26.12 33.23
C ALA A 465 -1.95 27.53 32.86
N PHE A 466 -2.35 28.02 31.69
CA PHE A 466 -2.45 29.44 31.34
C PHE A 466 -3.46 29.63 30.22
#